data_AF-A0A0D3B1T5-F1
#
_entry.id   AF-A0A0D3B1T5-F1
#
_cell.length_a   1.000
_cell.length_b   1.000
_cell.length_c   1.000
_cell.angle_alpha   90.00
_cell.angle_beta   90.00
_cell.angle_gamma   90.00
#
_symmetry.space_group_name_H-M   'P 1'
#
loop_
_entity.id
_entity.type
_entity.pdbx_description
1 polymer ?
#
loop_
_entity_poly.entity_id
_entity_poly.type
_entity_poly.pdbx_seq_one_letter_code
_entity_poly.pdbx_strand_id
1 'polypeptide(L)'
;MALSPILVPLLLIPIFLGSVFAISPLKTDTLKPGQQLRDWEQLISAGEAFTLRFFTPRESSTFLLGSAGLRYIGIWSQSDPVWVGNPTEPVSDSSGSLSVDTNGALKITRANASPIMVSPHLSLAGNVSATLLDSGNFVIRDTGRGGRGPGRVLWQSFDHPTNILLPGMKIGFNLKTKKEISVTSWTSNQVPTPGAFRLGLDPSGANQLLVWRHGEIYWSSGILTNNGSSQLALELSRRYNIDYEFKFHSDKRMNYFSYSVKKTKGSVSSSWFLDTLGQITVTNSFRSSTCAGGTSESSGPCKKDLKSSSAICIAEKPTACRKGSEYFEPRRGYMMDNAYYGDGLSSGISDCHGSCWRNCSCIAFQSFPRGQCHYWGKGSKFVPYDSFNVEQIVYVLDSEIVKATM
;
A
#
# COMPACT_ATOMS: atom_id res chain seq x y z
N MET A 1 26.58 -56.42 60.91
CA MET A 1 27.46 -55.79 59.90
C MET A 1 26.61 -54.83 59.10
N ALA A 2 26.72 -53.54 59.39
CA ALA A 2 25.93 -52.49 58.75
C ALA A 2 26.58 -52.10 57.41
N LEU A 3 25.76 -52.01 56.37
CA LEU A 3 26.12 -51.57 55.02
C LEU A 3 26.36 -50.05 55.01
N SER A 4 27.52 -49.62 54.50
CA SER A 4 27.85 -48.21 54.25
C SER A 4 27.41 -47.81 52.84
N PRO A 5 26.76 -46.65 52.62
CA PRO A 5 26.35 -46.22 51.28
C PRO A 5 27.49 -45.47 50.58
N ILE A 6 27.66 -45.76 49.30
CA ILE A 6 28.59 -45.08 48.39
C ILE A 6 28.03 -43.70 48.04
N LEU A 7 28.79 -42.63 48.34
CA LEU A 7 28.52 -41.26 47.88
C LEU A 7 28.84 -41.14 46.38
N VAL A 8 27.89 -40.69 45.56
CA VAL A 8 28.15 -40.18 44.20
C VAL A 8 28.11 -38.66 44.24
N PRO A 9 29.17 -37.93 43.85
CA PRO A 9 29.16 -36.47 43.86
C PRO A 9 28.39 -35.95 42.64
N LEU A 10 27.30 -35.22 42.91
CA LEU A 10 26.52 -34.52 41.89
C LEU A 10 27.29 -33.26 41.47
N LEU A 11 27.86 -33.27 40.26
CA LEU A 11 28.52 -32.09 39.67
C LEU A 11 27.45 -31.07 39.27
N LEU A 12 27.30 -29.99 40.03
CA LEU A 12 26.47 -28.83 39.68
C LEU A 12 27.22 -27.99 38.64
N ILE A 13 26.84 -28.11 37.37
CA ILE A 13 27.26 -27.19 36.31
C ILE A 13 26.44 -25.89 36.48
N PRO A 14 27.04 -24.73 36.75
CA PRO A 14 26.31 -23.48 36.76
C PRO A 14 25.91 -23.15 35.33
N ILE A 15 24.62 -23.31 35.02
CA ILE A 15 24.02 -22.79 33.80
C ILE A 15 24.08 -21.26 33.93
N PHE A 16 25.11 -20.66 33.34
CA PHE A 16 25.11 -19.25 33.00
C PHE A 16 23.96 -19.07 32.00
N LEU A 17 22.74 -18.81 32.50
CA LEU A 17 21.70 -18.21 31.70
C LEU A 17 22.27 -16.87 31.26
N GLY A 18 22.78 -16.83 30.03
CA GLY A 18 23.12 -15.60 29.35
C GLY A 18 21.92 -14.69 29.48
N SER A 19 22.07 -13.65 30.29
CA SER A 19 21.26 -12.46 30.27
C SER A 19 21.23 -12.00 28.80
N VAL A 20 20.22 -12.44 28.06
CA VAL A 20 19.81 -11.75 26.84
C VAL A 20 19.42 -10.38 27.36
N PHE A 21 20.33 -9.41 27.21
CA PHE A 21 19.97 -8.02 27.33
C PHE A 21 18.81 -7.84 26.36
N ALA A 22 17.60 -7.78 26.90
CA ALA A 22 16.45 -7.27 26.19
C ALA A 22 16.76 -5.79 25.97
N ILE A 23 17.54 -5.50 24.93
CA ILE A 23 17.72 -4.14 24.43
C ILE A 23 16.31 -3.74 24.03
N SER A 24 15.67 -2.96 24.90
CA SER A 24 14.39 -2.36 24.56
C SER A 24 14.63 -1.57 23.28
N PRO A 25 13.85 -1.79 22.21
CA PRO A 25 14.06 -1.07 20.96
C PRO A 25 14.00 0.42 21.27
N LEU A 26 14.97 1.17 20.75
CA LEU A 26 15.02 2.61 20.94
C LEU A 26 13.71 3.21 20.42
N LYS A 27 12.81 3.58 21.32
CA LYS A 27 11.58 4.31 20.98
C LYS A 27 11.96 5.75 20.66
N THR A 28 12.29 6.00 19.41
CA THR A 28 12.53 7.33 18.90
C THR A 28 11.69 7.58 17.65
N ASP A 29 11.28 8.82 17.47
CA ASP A 29 10.56 9.31 16.31
C ASP A 29 11.52 9.99 15.31
N THR A 30 12.80 10.12 15.65
CA THR A 30 13.76 10.99 14.94
C THR A 30 15.10 10.32 14.67
N LEU A 31 15.56 10.40 13.42
CA LEU A 31 16.91 10.06 12.98
C LEU A 31 17.75 11.32 12.77
N LYS A 32 18.93 11.37 13.39
CA LYS A 32 19.95 12.40 13.19
C LYS A 32 21.08 11.89 12.29
N PRO A 33 21.86 12.77 11.65
CA PRO A 33 23.06 12.39 10.91
C PRO A 33 23.98 11.48 11.73
N GLY A 34 24.43 10.39 11.11
CA GLY A 34 25.24 9.34 11.76
C GLY A 34 24.42 8.24 12.44
N GLN A 35 23.14 8.45 12.70
CA GLN A 35 22.23 7.38 13.13
C GLN A 35 21.69 6.60 11.93
N GLN A 36 21.32 5.36 12.20
CA GLN A 36 20.81 4.42 11.22
C GLN A 36 19.60 3.71 11.80
N LEU A 37 18.66 3.34 10.92
CA LEU A 37 17.55 2.45 11.22
C LEU A 37 17.76 1.18 10.40
N ARG A 38 18.17 0.10 11.06
CA ARG A 38 18.41 -1.20 10.43
C ARG A 38 17.11 -1.96 10.20
N ASP A 39 17.19 -3.03 9.41
CA ASP A 39 16.06 -3.86 9.01
C ASP A 39 15.16 -4.36 10.16
N TRP A 40 15.76 -4.66 11.31
CA TRP A 40 15.07 -5.15 12.52
C TRP A 40 14.69 -4.06 13.52
N GLU A 41 14.95 -2.79 13.20
CA GLU A 41 14.63 -1.64 14.04
C GLU A 41 13.38 -0.91 13.53
N GLN A 42 12.81 -0.05 14.38
CA GLN A 42 11.65 0.75 14.02
C GLN A 42 11.72 2.16 14.61
N LEU A 43 11.21 3.13 13.86
CA LEU A 43 10.98 4.50 14.30
C LEU A 43 9.49 4.65 14.61
N ILE A 44 9.12 5.14 15.80
CA ILE A 44 7.72 5.23 16.23
C ILE A 44 7.39 6.70 16.43
N SER A 45 6.26 7.16 15.86
CA SER A 45 5.81 8.54 16.04
C SER A 45 5.52 8.85 17.52
N ALA A 46 5.60 10.11 17.93
CA ALA A 46 5.51 10.51 19.35
C ALA A 46 4.24 10.02 20.07
N GLY A 47 3.09 10.01 19.38
CA GLY A 47 1.80 9.49 19.84
C GLY A 47 1.57 8.01 19.52
N GLU A 48 2.60 7.28 19.06
CA GLU A 48 2.57 5.86 18.71
C GLU A 48 1.51 5.48 17.66
N ALA A 49 1.10 6.44 16.83
CA ALA A 49 0.10 6.24 15.78
C ALA A 49 0.68 5.62 14.50
N PHE A 50 1.96 5.89 14.22
CA PHE A 50 2.64 5.42 13.03
C PHE A 50 4.02 4.84 13.35
N THR A 51 4.42 3.84 12.57
CA THR A 51 5.73 3.18 12.70
C THR A 51 6.43 3.11 11.35
N LEU A 52 7.67 3.58 11.25
CA LEU A 52 8.54 3.40 10.10
C LEU A 52 9.44 2.18 10.33
N ARG A 53 9.40 1.19 9.43
CA ARG A 53 10.19 -0.04 9.52
C ARG A 53 10.39 -0.70 8.16
N PHE A 54 11.39 -1.57 8.05
CA PHE A 54 11.54 -2.42 6.87
C PHE A 54 10.51 -3.55 6.89
N PHE A 55 10.01 -3.94 5.72
CA PHE A 55 9.03 -5.00 5.57
C PHE A 55 9.13 -5.69 4.20
N THR A 56 8.52 -6.86 4.09
CA THR A 56 8.22 -7.51 2.80
C THR A 56 6.71 -7.46 2.62
N PRO A 57 6.21 -6.89 1.50
CA PRO A 57 4.79 -6.91 1.15
C PRO A 57 4.24 -8.33 1.24
N ARG A 58 3.02 -8.46 1.76
CA ARG A 58 2.44 -9.75 2.14
C ARG A 58 2.32 -10.67 0.92
N GLU A 59 2.93 -11.85 0.97
CA GLU A 59 2.48 -12.98 0.17
C GLU A 59 1.18 -13.51 0.78
N SER A 60 0.16 -13.78 -0.03
CA SER A 60 -1.07 -14.37 0.49
C SER A 60 -0.86 -15.75 1.13
N SER A 61 0.23 -16.48 0.83
CA SER A 61 0.41 -17.90 1.22
C SER A 61 1.56 -18.27 2.15
N THR A 62 2.66 -17.54 2.24
CA THR A 62 3.89 -18.13 2.80
C THR A 62 4.17 -17.63 4.20
N PHE A 63 3.61 -18.34 5.18
CA PHE A 63 4.07 -18.32 6.58
C PHE A 63 5.36 -19.15 6.78
N LEU A 64 6.17 -19.33 5.73
CA LEU A 64 7.41 -20.08 5.79
C LEU A 64 8.59 -19.12 5.82
N LEU A 65 8.99 -18.80 7.06
CA LEU A 65 10.27 -18.23 7.43
C LEU A 65 11.42 -18.97 6.71
N GLY A 66 12.27 -18.24 5.99
CA GLY A 66 13.51 -18.80 5.44
C GLY A 66 14.37 -17.87 4.60
N SER A 67 13.83 -16.81 4.01
CA SER A 67 14.64 -15.76 3.37
C SER A 67 13.96 -14.43 3.56
N ALA A 68 14.70 -13.43 4.04
CA ALA A 68 14.24 -12.05 3.98
C ALA A 68 14.02 -11.75 2.48
N GLY A 69 12.78 -11.86 2.02
CA GLY A 69 12.42 -11.54 0.64
C GLY A 69 12.72 -10.08 0.33
N LEU A 70 12.25 -9.59 -0.81
CA LEU A 70 12.44 -8.19 -1.19
C LEU A 70 12.00 -7.25 -0.06
N ARG A 71 12.91 -6.41 0.42
CA ARG A 71 12.69 -5.49 1.55
C ARG A 71 12.43 -4.08 1.08
N TYR A 72 11.44 -3.48 1.72
CA TYR A 72 11.01 -2.10 1.50
C TYR A 72 10.96 -1.36 2.83
N ILE A 73 11.31 -0.08 2.84
CA ILE A 73 11.04 0.80 3.97
C ILE A 73 9.60 1.33 3.84
N GLY A 74 8.80 1.25 4.90
CA GLY A 74 7.43 1.75 4.87
C GLY A 74 6.98 2.36 6.18
N ILE A 75 6.04 3.29 6.08
CA ILE A 75 5.30 3.83 7.23
C ILE A 75 4.06 2.97 7.39
N TRP A 76 3.80 2.51 8.60
CA TRP A 76 2.70 1.63 8.96
C TRP A 76 1.72 2.37 9.86
N SER A 77 0.45 2.16 9.59
CA SER A 77 -0.65 2.47 10.51
C SER A 77 -1.30 1.16 10.90
N GLN A 78 -1.22 0.77 12.17
CA GLN A 78 -1.67 -0.54 12.64
C GLN A 78 -1.03 -1.68 11.82
N SER A 79 -1.83 -2.42 11.04
CA SER A 79 -1.42 -3.60 10.29
C SER A 79 -1.23 -3.35 8.79
N ASP A 80 -1.29 -2.10 8.33
CA ASP A 80 -1.21 -1.77 6.90
C ASP A 80 -0.09 -0.75 6.61
N PRO A 81 0.72 -0.98 5.56
CA PRO A 81 1.66 0.02 5.07
C PRO A 81 0.89 1.16 4.37
N VAL A 82 1.09 2.38 4.83
CA VAL A 82 0.46 3.60 4.31
C VAL A 82 1.39 4.43 3.41
N TRP A 83 2.67 4.09 3.37
CA TRP A 83 3.66 4.70 2.49
C TRP A 83 4.85 3.76 2.30
N VAL A 84 5.50 3.82 1.13
CA VAL A 84 6.71 3.04 0.81
C VAL A 84 7.77 3.96 0.25
N GLY A 85 8.99 3.89 0.80
CA GLY A 85 10.09 4.79 0.42
C GLY A 85 10.92 4.33 -0.76
N ASN A 86 10.95 3.03 -1.05
CA ASN A 86 11.68 2.45 -2.18
C ASN A 86 10.80 1.53 -3.05
N PRO A 87 9.64 2.01 -3.55
CA PRO A 87 8.65 1.17 -4.23
C PRO A 87 9.13 0.53 -5.54
N THR A 88 10.14 1.11 -6.19
CA THR A 88 10.70 0.65 -7.48
C THR A 88 11.99 -0.16 -7.32
N GLU A 89 12.68 -0.02 -6.19
CA GLU A 89 14.00 -0.62 -5.97
C GLU A 89 14.07 -1.24 -4.58
N PRO A 90 13.64 -2.51 -4.42
CA PRO A 90 13.76 -3.22 -3.17
C PRO A 90 15.22 -3.51 -2.79
N VAL A 91 15.46 -3.72 -1.50
CA VAL A 91 16.69 -4.39 -1.04
C VAL A 91 16.47 -5.91 -1.19
N SER A 92 17.48 -6.62 -1.70
CA SER A 92 17.38 -8.06 -1.99
C SER A 92 17.37 -8.97 -0.75
N ASP A 93 17.74 -8.43 0.41
CA ASP A 93 17.93 -9.13 1.67
C ASP A 93 17.68 -8.18 2.86
N SER A 94 18.00 -8.63 4.09
CA SER A 94 17.90 -7.85 5.33
C SER A 94 19.10 -6.93 5.63
N SER A 95 19.95 -6.62 4.64
CA SER A 95 21.09 -5.71 4.82
C SER A 95 20.73 -4.22 4.80
N GLY A 96 19.46 -3.90 4.54
CA GLY A 96 18.94 -2.55 4.45
C GLY A 96 19.17 -1.75 5.73
N SER A 97 19.68 -0.52 5.57
CA SER A 97 19.84 0.45 6.66
C SER A 97 19.50 1.85 6.17
N LEU A 98 18.44 2.43 6.73
CA LEU A 98 17.97 3.78 6.40
C LEU A 98 18.74 4.82 7.22
N SER A 99 19.22 5.87 6.57
CA SER A 99 19.89 6.99 7.24
C SER A 99 19.63 8.32 6.53
N VAL A 100 19.77 9.41 7.28
CA VAL A 100 19.85 10.78 6.74
C VAL A 100 21.30 11.24 6.85
N ASP A 101 21.87 11.75 5.77
CA ASP A 101 23.23 12.30 5.81
C ASP A 101 23.25 13.80 6.11
N THR A 102 24.46 14.34 6.29
CA THR A 102 24.69 15.76 6.61
C THR A 102 24.24 16.72 5.50
N ASN A 103 24.01 16.22 4.29
CA ASN A 103 23.47 16.98 3.17
C ASN A 103 21.93 16.94 3.11
N GLY A 104 21.31 16.28 4.09
CA GLY A 104 19.86 16.10 4.19
C GLY A 104 19.29 15.09 3.21
N ALA A 105 20.11 14.19 2.68
CA ALA A 105 19.64 13.14 1.79
C ALA A 105 19.26 11.88 2.59
N LEU A 106 18.04 11.39 2.39
CA LEU A 106 17.53 10.15 2.97
C LEU A 106 17.85 8.98 2.03
N LYS A 107 18.60 8.00 2.51
CA LYS A 107 19.08 6.87 1.70
C LYS A 107 19.05 5.55 2.46
N ILE A 108 18.91 4.47 1.71
CA ILE A 108 19.02 3.10 2.20
C ILE A 108 20.35 2.54 1.71
N THR A 109 21.28 2.26 2.62
CA THR A 109 22.46 1.46 2.31
C THR A 109 22.11 -0.03 2.33
N ARG A 110 22.78 -0.81 1.49
CA ARG A 110 22.57 -2.27 1.34
C ARG A 110 23.90 -2.95 1.04
N ALA A 111 23.98 -4.25 1.30
CA ALA A 111 25.15 -5.04 0.98
C ALA A 111 25.37 -5.12 -0.54
N ASN A 112 26.63 -5.08 -0.96
CA ASN A 112 27.07 -5.38 -2.34
C ASN A 112 26.41 -4.54 -3.46
N ALA A 113 25.84 -3.37 -3.14
CA ALA A 113 25.23 -2.49 -4.12
C ALA A 113 25.25 -1.02 -3.68
N SER A 114 25.03 -0.10 -4.62
CA SER A 114 24.93 1.33 -4.33
C SER A 114 23.72 1.64 -3.43
N PRO A 115 23.78 2.72 -2.63
CA PRO A 115 22.64 3.14 -1.82
C PRO A 115 21.43 3.52 -2.69
N ILE A 116 20.23 3.19 -2.21
CA ILE A 116 18.96 3.61 -2.80
C ILE A 116 18.59 4.98 -2.24
N MET A 117 18.29 5.95 -3.10
CA MET A 117 17.88 7.29 -2.68
C MET A 117 16.36 7.34 -2.47
N VAL A 118 15.94 7.64 -1.24
CA VAL A 118 14.51 7.81 -0.87
C VAL A 118 14.07 9.27 -1.08
N SER A 119 14.99 10.22 -0.87
CA SER A 119 14.80 11.64 -1.17
C SER A 119 15.87 12.14 -2.15
N PRO A 120 15.62 13.23 -2.90
CA PRO A 120 16.67 13.88 -3.68
C PRO A 120 17.77 14.45 -2.77
N HIS A 121 18.94 14.72 -3.34
CA HIS A 121 19.98 15.48 -2.65
C HIS A 121 19.53 16.95 -2.47
N LEU A 122 19.48 17.39 -1.21
CA LEU A 122 19.00 18.73 -0.87
C LEU A 122 20.15 19.76 -0.83
N SER A 123 21.42 19.31 -0.89
CA SER A 123 22.64 20.11 -0.99
C SER A 123 22.76 21.23 0.05
N LEU A 124 22.44 20.93 1.30
CA LEU A 124 22.52 21.87 2.42
C LEU A 124 23.46 21.35 3.51
N ALA A 125 24.43 22.17 3.93
CA ALA A 125 25.26 21.91 5.09
C ALA A 125 24.55 22.41 6.36
N GLY A 126 24.05 21.53 7.23
CA GLY A 126 23.35 21.96 8.44
C GLY A 126 23.01 20.85 9.44
N ASN A 127 22.41 21.26 10.57
CA ASN A 127 21.85 20.35 11.56
C ASN A 127 20.51 19.81 11.04
N VAL A 128 20.58 18.70 10.31
CA VAL A 128 19.40 18.04 9.75
C VAL A 128 18.85 16.99 10.73
N SER A 129 17.54 16.77 10.71
CA SER A 129 16.91 15.59 11.32
C SER A 129 15.78 15.06 10.45
N ALA A 130 15.54 13.76 10.48
CA ALA A 130 14.39 13.13 9.84
C ALA A 130 13.44 12.60 10.92
N THR A 131 12.22 13.11 10.98
CA THR A 131 11.26 12.83 12.07
C THR A 131 9.95 12.28 11.52
N LEU A 132 9.42 11.22 12.14
CA LEU A 132 8.10 10.66 11.85
C LEU A 132 7.05 11.35 12.74
N LEU A 133 6.13 12.09 12.11
CA LEU A 133 5.07 12.80 12.82
C LEU A 133 3.85 11.91 13.06
N ASP A 134 3.02 12.27 14.04
CA ASP A 134 1.73 11.60 14.32
C ASP A 134 0.67 11.77 13.23
N SER A 135 0.95 12.55 12.19
CA SER A 135 0.15 12.57 10.96
C SER A 135 0.49 11.41 10.02
N GLY A 136 1.58 10.68 10.26
CA GLY A 136 2.16 9.73 9.31
C GLY A 136 3.12 10.37 8.31
N ASN A 137 3.35 11.68 8.40
CA ASN A 137 4.30 12.40 7.55
C ASN A 137 5.73 12.22 8.07
N PHE A 138 6.63 11.70 7.25
CA PHE A 138 8.05 11.59 7.55
C PHE A 138 8.78 12.77 6.93
N VAL A 139 9.39 13.61 7.76
CA VAL A 139 9.88 14.93 7.35
C VAL A 139 11.36 15.10 7.65
N ILE A 140 12.09 15.64 6.68
CA ILE A 140 13.47 16.09 6.86
C ILE A 140 13.44 17.59 7.14
N ARG A 141 14.03 18.02 8.25
CA ARG A 141 14.05 19.43 8.66
C ARG A 141 15.46 19.94 8.87
N ASP A 142 15.64 21.22 8.54
CA ASP A 142 16.78 22.02 8.98
C ASP A 142 16.46 22.62 10.35
N THR A 143 17.11 22.11 11.39
CA THR A 143 16.87 22.54 12.78
C THR A 143 17.63 23.81 13.17
N GLY A 144 18.46 24.35 12.27
CA GLY A 144 19.22 25.59 12.46
C GLY A 144 20.19 25.57 13.65
N ARG A 145 20.89 26.69 13.86
CA ARG A 145 21.66 26.94 15.09
C ARG A 145 20.78 27.72 16.08
N GLY A 146 20.08 27.01 16.97
CA GLY A 146 19.35 27.69 18.05
C GLY A 146 18.12 26.98 18.63
N GLY A 147 17.65 25.87 18.06
CA GLY A 147 16.68 24.96 18.70
C GLY A 147 15.32 25.53 19.12
N ARG A 148 14.96 26.77 18.76
CA ARG A 148 13.76 27.47 19.25
C ARG A 148 12.48 27.20 18.43
N GLY A 149 12.51 26.26 17.48
CA GLY A 149 11.34 25.88 16.69
C GLY A 149 11.59 24.60 15.89
N PRO A 150 10.56 24.04 15.22
CA PRO A 150 10.65 22.75 14.55
C PRO A 150 11.63 22.73 13.36
N GLY A 151 12.13 23.89 12.91
CA GLY A 151 13.01 23.97 11.75
C GLY A 151 12.25 24.01 10.42
N ARG A 152 12.95 24.36 9.34
CA ARG A 152 12.36 24.43 7.98
C ARG A 152 12.23 23.02 7.39
N VAL A 153 11.06 22.64 6.90
CA VAL A 153 10.87 21.37 6.16
C VAL A 153 11.59 21.45 4.81
N LEU A 154 12.49 20.50 4.58
CA LEU A 154 13.28 20.39 3.35
C LEU A 154 12.71 19.33 2.40
N TRP A 155 12.18 18.25 2.96
CA TRP A 155 11.53 17.15 2.24
C TRP A 155 10.47 16.50 3.15
N GLN A 156 9.43 15.93 2.56
CA GLN A 156 8.38 15.23 3.29
C GLN A 156 7.78 14.08 2.48
N SER A 157 7.45 12.96 3.14
CA SER A 157 6.83 11.79 2.50
C SER A 157 5.46 12.11 1.90
N PHE A 158 4.72 13.07 2.46
CA PHE A 158 3.42 13.51 1.96
C PHE A 158 3.45 14.11 0.55
N ASP A 159 4.61 14.56 0.06
CA ASP A 159 4.78 15.04 -1.31
C ASP A 159 5.06 13.88 -2.30
N HIS A 160 5.21 12.66 -1.78
CA HIS A 160 5.53 11.43 -2.52
C HIS A 160 4.60 10.26 -2.11
N PRO A 161 3.27 10.40 -2.23
CA PRO A 161 2.31 9.33 -1.95
C PRO A 161 2.59 8.05 -2.73
N THR A 162 2.20 6.90 -2.16
CA THR A 162 2.09 5.61 -2.87
C THR A 162 0.63 5.35 -3.24
N ASN A 163 0.01 4.31 -2.69
CA ASN A 163 -1.35 3.85 -2.94
C ASN A 163 -2.36 4.28 -1.86
N ILE A 164 -1.94 5.09 -0.87
CA ILE A 164 -2.77 5.56 0.23
C ILE A 164 -2.77 7.10 0.28
N LEU A 165 -3.94 7.70 0.50
CA LEU A 165 -4.11 9.08 0.94
C LEU A 165 -4.47 9.11 2.42
N LEU A 166 -3.70 9.82 3.23
CA LEU A 166 -3.97 10.08 4.64
C LEU A 166 -4.57 11.49 4.85
N PRO A 167 -5.24 11.75 5.98
CA PRO A 167 -5.72 13.08 6.33
C PRO A 167 -4.57 14.10 6.33
N GLY A 168 -4.80 15.26 5.71
CA GLY A 168 -3.81 16.33 5.57
C GLY A 168 -2.83 16.17 4.39
N MET A 169 -2.80 15.01 3.72
CA MET A 169 -2.10 14.87 2.44
C MET A 169 -2.78 15.70 1.35
N LYS A 170 -2.01 16.01 0.30
CA LYS A 170 -2.48 16.79 -0.84
C LYS A 170 -2.42 15.95 -2.10
N ILE A 171 -3.45 16.04 -2.93
CA ILE A 171 -3.45 15.58 -4.31
C ILE A 171 -3.63 16.81 -5.19
N GLY A 172 -2.78 17.00 -6.20
CA GLY A 172 -2.90 18.12 -7.13
C GLY A 172 -1.57 18.54 -7.75
N PHE A 173 -1.45 19.82 -8.10
CA PHE A 173 -0.38 20.32 -8.95
C PHE A 173 0.40 21.44 -8.27
N ASN A 174 1.72 21.27 -8.19
CA ASN A 174 2.62 22.38 -7.90
C ASN A 174 2.84 23.19 -9.19
N LEU A 175 2.28 24.40 -9.23
CA LEU A 175 2.28 25.24 -10.43
C LEU A 175 3.66 25.80 -10.78
N LYS A 176 4.58 25.85 -9.80
CA LYS A 176 5.97 26.29 -9.98
C LYS A 176 6.84 25.20 -10.56
N THR A 177 6.81 24.00 -9.96
CA THR A 177 7.67 22.88 -10.39
C THR A 177 7.05 22.05 -11.51
N LYS A 178 5.77 22.31 -11.85
CA LYS A 178 4.96 21.51 -12.78
C LYS A 178 4.84 20.04 -12.36
N LYS A 179 5.11 19.73 -11.09
CA LYS A 179 4.97 18.38 -10.54
C LYS A 179 3.57 18.16 -10.04
N GLU A 180 3.06 16.98 -10.34
CA GLU A 180 1.81 16.48 -9.82
C GLU A 180 2.05 15.60 -8.58
N ILE A 181 1.15 15.70 -7.61
CA ILE A 181 1.06 14.84 -6.42
C ILE A 181 -0.22 14.04 -6.56
N SER A 182 -0.12 12.72 -6.52
CA SER A 182 -1.22 11.79 -6.81
C SER A 182 -0.99 10.45 -6.15
N VAL A 183 -2.07 9.78 -5.78
CA VAL A 183 -2.00 8.39 -5.30
C VAL A 183 -1.98 7.45 -6.49
N THR A 184 -1.11 6.45 -6.50
CA THR A 184 -0.99 5.46 -7.57
C THR A 184 -1.13 4.07 -6.97
N SER A 185 -1.95 3.21 -7.58
CA SER A 185 -2.08 1.82 -7.14
C SER A 185 -0.72 1.13 -7.19
N TRP A 186 -0.57 0.05 -6.44
CA TRP A 186 0.55 -0.86 -6.67
C TRP A 186 0.31 -1.69 -7.93
N THR A 187 1.37 -2.27 -8.49
CA THR A 187 1.27 -3.26 -9.58
C THR A 187 0.53 -4.51 -9.09
N SER A 188 0.85 -4.96 -7.89
CA SER A 188 0.13 -6.03 -7.19
C SER A 188 0.25 -5.83 -5.68
N ASN A 189 -0.51 -6.60 -4.89
CA ASN A 189 -0.42 -6.55 -3.42
C ASN A 189 0.99 -6.92 -2.90
N GLN A 190 1.82 -7.58 -3.71
CA GLN A 190 3.20 -7.95 -3.36
C GLN A 190 4.26 -7.02 -3.98
N VAL A 191 3.90 -6.19 -4.96
CA VAL A 191 4.86 -5.36 -5.71
C VAL A 191 4.44 -3.89 -5.62
N PRO A 192 5.04 -3.11 -4.70
CA PRO A 192 4.69 -1.71 -4.44
C PRO A 192 4.99 -0.72 -5.55
N THR A 193 5.65 -1.18 -6.62
CA THR A 193 5.92 -0.37 -7.81
C THR A 193 4.61 0.23 -8.34
N PRO A 194 4.63 1.47 -8.88
CA PRO A 194 3.44 2.09 -9.46
C PRO A 194 2.74 1.17 -10.48
N GLY A 195 1.44 0.96 -10.29
CA GLY A 195 0.57 0.17 -11.16
C GLY A 195 -0.24 1.00 -12.15
N ALA A 196 -1.29 0.39 -12.71
CA ALA A 196 -2.07 0.97 -13.81
C ALA A 196 -2.95 2.16 -13.42
N PHE A 197 -3.32 2.28 -12.14
CA PHE A 197 -4.32 3.26 -11.68
C PHE A 197 -3.70 4.41 -10.93
N ARG A 198 -4.22 5.60 -11.19
CA ARG A 198 -3.75 6.86 -10.60
C ARG A 198 -4.95 7.69 -10.18
N LEU A 199 -5.02 8.10 -8.91
CA LEU A 199 -5.99 9.04 -8.36
C LEU A 199 -5.35 10.44 -8.26
N GLY A 200 -6.01 11.41 -8.87
CA GLY A 200 -5.52 12.79 -8.98
C GLY A 200 -6.63 13.83 -8.99
N LEU A 201 -6.23 15.09 -9.00
CA LEU A 201 -7.13 16.24 -9.18
C LEU A 201 -7.35 16.48 -10.67
N ASP A 202 -8.58 16.84 -11.07
CA ASP A 202 -8.87 17.17 -12.46
C ASP A 202 -7.98 18.36 -12.94
N PRO A 203 -7.13 18.16 -13.98
CA PRO A 203 -6.29 19.22 -14.52
C PRO A 203 -7.07 20.35 -15.21
N SER A 204 -8.36 20.16 -15.53
CA SER A 204 -9.23 21.20 -16.10
C SER A 204 -9.50 22.36 -15.14
N GLY A 205 -9.27 22.16 -13.85
CA GLY A 205 -9.61 23.10 -12.79
C GLY A 205 -10.99 22.88 -12.18
N ALA A 206 -11.75 21.87 -12.65
CA ALA A 206 -12.94 21.44 -11.94
C ALA A 206 -12.57 20.87 -10.56
N ASN A 207 -13.38 21.16 -9.54
CA ASN A 207 -13.21 20.60 -8.20
C ASN A 207 -13.64 19.13 -8.18
N GLN A 208 -12.87 18.26 -8.81
CA GLN A 208 -13.23 16.87 -9.03
C GLN A 208 -11.99 15.99 -8.91
N LEU A 209 -12.16 14.80 -8.35
CA LEU A 209 -11.14 13.77 -8.32
C LEU A 209 -11.41 12.78 -9.45
N LEU A 210 -10.35 12.35 -10.10
CA LEU A 210 -10.40 11.38 -11.19
C LEU A 210 -9.47 10.22 -10.88
N VAL A 211 -9.91 9.02 -11.23
CA VAL A 211 -9.02 7.87 -11.37
C VAL A 211 -8.76 7.69 -12.85
N TRP A 212 -7.49 7.64 -13.24
CA TRP A 212 -7.05 7.25 -14.57
C TRP A 212 -6.55 5.82 -14.56
N ARG A 213 -6.75 5.13 -15.67
CA ARG A 213 -6.11 3.86 -16.00
C ARG A 213 -5.31 4.04 -17.28
N HIS A 214 -3.99 3.93 -17.22
CA HIS A 214 -3.09 4.15 -18.38
C HIS A 214 -3.35 5.48 -19.12
N GLY A 215 -3.69 6.54 -18.39
CA GLY A 215 -3.95 7.87 -18.93
C GLY A 215 -5.38 8.12 -19.40
N GLU A 216 -6.24 7.09 -19.51
CA GLU A 216 -7.67 7.26 -19.77
C GLU A 216 -8.44 7.45 -18.47
N ILE A 217 -9.44 8.35 -18.47
CA ILE A 217 -10.32 8.53 -17.31
C ILE A 217 -11.14 7.25 -17.10
N TYR A 218 -10.98 6.65 -15.93
CA TYR A 218 -11.60 5.39 -15.52
C TYR A 218 -12.77 5.60 -14.55
N TRP A 219 -12.63 6.55 -13.63
CA TRP A 219 -13.68 6.92 -12.69
C TRP A 219 -13.61 8.40 -12.33
N SER A 220 -14.72 8.92 -11.85
CA SER A 220 -14.85 10.31 -11.46
C SER A 220 -15.72 10.48 -10.21
N SER A 221 -15.31 11.36 -9.29
CA SER A 221 -16.07 11.69 -8.08
C SER A 221 -17.34 12.50 -8.33
N GLY A 222 -17.53 13.00 -9.55
CA GLY A 222 -18.38 14.16 -9.81
C GLY A 222 -17.75 15.46 -9.29
N ILE A 223 -18.24 16.61 -9.78
CA ILE A 223 -17.81 17.92 -9.28
C ILE A 223 -18.27 18.06 -7.82
N LEU A 224 -17.31 18.32 -6.94
CA LEU A 224 -17.51 18.57 -5.52
C LEU A 224 -17.81 20.05 -5.30
N THR A 225 -19.02 20.34 -4.83
CA THR A 225 -19.41 21.69 -4.39
C THR A 225 -18.95 21.95 -2.95
N ASN A 226 -18.78 23.21 -2.58
CA ASN A 226 -18.29 23.63 -1.24
C ASN A 226 -19.19 23.19 -0.07
N ASN A 227 -20.42 22.73 -0.33
CA ASN A 227 -21.34 22.13 0.64
C ASN A 227 -21.26 20.59 0.71
N GLY A 228 -20.25 19.97 0.07
CA GLY A 228 -19.97 18.55 0.20
C GLY A 228 -20.99 17.63 -0.47
N SER A 229 -21.83 18.09 -1.40
CA SER A 229 -22.71 17.19 -2.16
C SER A 229 -21.96 16.57 -3.34
N SER A 230 -21.32 15.42 -3.11
CA SER A 230 -20.93 14.47 -4.15
C SER A 230 -21.37 13.07 -3.75
N GLN A 231 -21.39 12.11 -4.70
CA GLN A 231 -21.55 10.69 -4.38
C GLN A 231 -20.54 10.24 -3.32
N LEU A 232 -19.28 10.67 -3.44
CA LEU A 232 -18.19 10.29 -2.53
C LEU A 232 -18.42 10.79 -1.09
N ALA A 233 -18.88 12.02 -0.91
CA ALA A 233 -19.17 12.57 0.42
C ALA A 233 -20.51 12.06 1.00
N LEU A 234 -21.52 11.84 0.14
CA LEU A 234 -22.83 11.32 0.53
C LEU A 234 -22.77 9.86 0.99
N GLU A 235 -21.89 9.05 0.41
CA GLU A 235 -21.65 7.66 0.82
C GLU A 235 -20.86 7.59 2.13
N LEU A 236 -19.69 8.25 2.19
CA LEU A 236 -18.73 8.11 3.29
C LEU A 236 -19.18 8.72 4.63
N SER A 237 -19.94 9.82 4.62
CA SER A 237 -20.33 10.54 5.85
C SER A 237 -21.62 10.02 6.50
N ARG A 238 -22.61 9.58 5.72
CA ARG A 238 -23.95 9.26 6.25
C ARG A 238 -23.99 7.97 7.08
N ARG A 239 -23.19 6.96 6.72
CA ARG A 239 -23.32 5.64 7.34
C ARG A 239 -22.77 5.59 8.77
N TYR A 240 -21.73 6.37 9.07
CA TYR A 240 -21.01 6.30 10.34
C TYR A 240 -20.84 7.65 11.07
N ASN A 241 -21.53 8.69 10.62
CA ASN A 241 -21.54 10.01 11.24
C ASN A 241 -20.12 10.62 11.41
N ILE A 242 -19.24 10.35 10.44
CA ILE A 242 -17.89 10.93 10.37
C ILE A 242 -17.97 12.25 9.61
N ASP A 243 -17.57 13.32 10.27
CA ASP A 243 -17.52 14.66 9.69
C ASP A 243 -16.18 14.86 8.98
N TYR A 244 -16.18 14.66 7.67
CA TYR A 244 -15.04 14.97 6.81
C TYR A 244 -15.08 16.43 6.38
N GLU A 245 -13.92 17.07 6.40
CA GLU A 245 -13.71 18.36 5.77
C GLU A 245 -12.90 18.17 4.49
N PHE A 246 -13.55 18.40 3.35
CA PHE A 246 -12.93 18.38 2.03
C PHE A 246 -12.56 19.80 1.62
N LYS A 247 -11.30 19.99 1.23
CA LYS A 247 -10.78 21.29 0.82
C LYS A 247 -10.20 21.22 -0.59
N PHE A 248 -10.76 22.05 -1.46
CA PHE A 248 -10.13 22.44 -2.73
C PHE A 248 -9.46 23.79 -2.53
N HIS A 249 -8.20 23.88 -2.90
CA HIS A 249 -7.41 25.09 -2.80
C HIS A 249 -6.76 25.38 -4.14
N SER A 250 -6.79 26.64 -4.54
CA SER A 250 -6.10 27.12 -5.73
C SER A 250 -5.46 28.47 -5.43
N ASP A 251 -4.15 28.56 -5.64
CA ASP A 251 -3.40 29.83 -5.59
C ASP A 251 -2.27 29.84 -6.63
N LYS A 252 -1.44 30.88 -6.63
CA LYS A 252 -0.30 31.02 -7.58
C LYS A 252 0.79 29.96 -7.43
N ARG A 253 0.78 29.15 -6.37
CA ARG A 253 1.78 28.14 -6.04
C ARG A 253 1.25 26.73 -6.28
N MET A 254 0.02 26.44 -5.89
CA MET A 254 -0.51 25.08 -5.89
C MET A 254 -2.03 25.03 -6.07
N ASN A 255 -2.48 24.08 -6.88
CA ASN A 255 -3.87 23.64 -6.93
C ASN A 255 -3.94 22.27 -6.28
N TYR A 256 -4.77 22.07 -5.26
CA TYR A 256 -4.83 20.78 -4.58
C TYR A 256 -6.18 20.50 -3.92
N PHE A 257 -6.48 19.22 -3.81
CA PHE A 257 -7.44 18.63 -2.91
C PHE A 257 -6.74 18.10 -1.65
N SER A 258 -7.36 18.27 -0.50
CA SER A 258 -6.98 17.61 0.75
C SER A 258 -8.23 17.32 1.58
N TYR A 259 -8.17 16.31 2.43
CA TYR A 259 -9.23 16.03 3.39
C TYR A 259 -8.70 15.98 4.82
N SER A 260 -9.57 16.27 5.78
CA SER A 260 -9.34 16.03 7.20
C SER A 260 -10.59 15.42 7.83
N VAL A 261 -10.42 14.83 9.02
CA VAL A 261 -11.53 14.34 9.85
C VAL A 261 -11.69 15.33 10.99
N LYS A 262 -12.88 15.93 11.14
CA LYS A 262 -13.14 16.84 12.26
C LYS A 262 -13.10 16.06 13.57
N LYS A 263 -12.63 16.70 14.64
CA LYS A 263 -12.53 16.07 15.97
C LYS A 263 -13.89 15.54 16.41
N THR A 264 -14.01 14.23 16.53
CA THR A 264 -15.15 13.56 17.16
C THR A 264 -14.83 13.21 18.62
N LYS A 265 -15.81 12.72 19.38
CA LYS A 265 -15.59 12.17 20.73
C LYS A 265 -14.87 10.80 20.61
N GLY A 266 -13.59 10.81 20.29
CA GLY A 266 -12.76 9.62 20.09
C GLY A 266 -11.60 9.86 19.12
N SER A 267 -10.68 8.89 19.02
CA SER A 267 -9.65 8.91 17.97
C SER A 267 -10.17 8.22 16.72
N VAL A 268 -10.11 8.91 15.58
CA VAL A 268 -10.49 8.38 14.27
C VAL A 268 -9.28 8.42 13.35
N SER A 269 -8.81 7.25 12.93
CA SER A 269 -7.81 7.11 11.87
C SER A 269 -8.53 6.81 10.58
N SER A 270 -8.35 7.64 9.55
CA SER A 270 -8.95 7.47 8.23
C SER A 270 -7.86 7.32 7.18
N SER A 271 -8.11 6.53 6.14
CA SER A 271 -7.21 6.40 4.98
C SER A 271 -7.99 6.05 3.72
N TRP A 272 -7.56 6.54 2.56
CA TRP A 272 -8.12 6.18 1.26
C TRP A 272 -7.10 5.34 0.50
N PHE A 273 -7.46 4.11 0.18
CA PHE A 273 -6.63 3.14 -0.52
C PHE A 273 -7.07 3.01 -1.98
N LEU A 274 -6.15 3.25 -2.92
CA LEU A 274 -6.36 2.94 -4.33
C LEU A 274 -5.81 1.55 -4.63
N ASP A 275 -6.69 0.59 -4.88
CA ASP A 275 -6.32 -0.81 -5.09
C ASP A 275 -5.89 -1.11 -6.54
N THR A 276 -5.48 -2.36 -6.77
CA THR A 276 -5.01 -2.87 -8.06
C THR A 276 -6.12 -3.04 -9.11
N LEU A 277 -7.39 -2.79 -8.74
CA LEU A 277 -8.57 -2.84 -9.59
C LEU A 277 -9.12 -1.42 -9.90
N GLY A 278 -8.49 -0.39 -9.35
CA GLY A 278 -8.89 1.01 -9.53
C GLY A 278 -10.03 1.43 -8.60
N GLN A 279 -10.25 0.71 -7.50
CA GLN A 279 -11.23 1.06 -6.47
C GLN A 279 -10.58 1.91 -5.39
N ILE A 280 -11.32 2.91 -4.93
CA ILE A 280 -10.96 3.74 -3.79
C ILE A 280 -11.67 3.18 -2.57
N THR A 281 -10.95 2.52 -1.67
CA THR A 281 -11.51 2.05 -0.40
C THR A 281 -11.14 3.02 0.72
N VAL A 282 -12.14 3.62 1.35
CA VAL A 282 -11.98 4.46 2.52
C VAL A 282 -12.16 3.61 3.76
N THR A 283 -11.13 3.54 4.58
CA THR A 283 -11.14 2.81 5.85
C THR A 283 -11.08 3.79 7.01
N ASN A 284 -11.93 3.57 8.00
CA ASN A 284 -11.93 4.31 9.25
C ASN A 284 -11.77 3.35 10.41
N SER A 285 -10.85 3.66 11.31
CA SER A 285 -10.67 2.97 12.58
C SER A 285 -11.01 3.92 13.71
N PHE A 286 -11.81 3.46 14.65
CA PHE A 286 -12.23 4.22 15.81
C PHE A 286 -11.67 3.56 17.07
N ARG A 287 -11.11 4.37 17.96
CA ARG A 287 -10.75 3.94 19.31
C ARG A 287 -11.32 4.90 20.34
N SER A 288 -12.07 4.35 21.29
CA SER A 288 -12.47 4.98 22.54
C SER A 288 -11.97 4.17 23.73
N SER A 289 -12.24 4.64 24.96
CA SER A 289 -11.92 3.91 26.18
C SER A 289 -12.71 2.61 26.35
N THR A 290 -13.83 2.43 25.64
CA THR A 290 -14.77 1.31 25.82
C THR A 290 -15.04 0.50 24.55
N CYS A 291 -14.65 0.99 23.37
CA CYS A 291 -14.91 0.33 22.10
C CYS A 291 -13.80 0.62 21.09
N ALA A 292 -13.42 -0.41 20.34
CA ALA A 292 -12.63 -0.29 19.12
C ALA A 292 -13.43 -0.92 17.98
N GLY A 293 -13.46 -0.24 16.84
CA GLY A 293 -14.18 -0.71 15.66
C GLY A 293 -13.58 -0.12 14.40
N GLY A 294 -14.03 -0.62 13.25
CA GLY A 294 -13.60 -0.10 11.96
C GLY A 294 -14.67 -0.26 10.90
N THR A 295 -14.61 0.59 9.89
CA THR A 295 -15.54 0.59 8.76
C THR A 295 -14.75 0.79 7.47
N SER A 296 -15.19 0.13 6.41
CA SER A 296 -14.57 0.26 5.09
C SER A 296 -15.65 0.38 4.03
N GLU A 297 -15.50 1.36 3.15
CA GLU A 297 -16.41 1.60 2.04
C GLU A 297 -15.60 1.78 0.76
N SER A 298 -16.03 1.16 -0.33
CA SER A 298 -15.34 1.24 -1.62
C SER A 298 -16.16 2.07 -2.60
N SER A 299 -15.51 3.00 -3.28
CA SER A 299 -16.04 3.75 -4.42
C SER A 299 -15.24 3.44 -5.68
N GLY A 300 -15.89 3.42 -6.83
CA GLY A 300 -15.26 3.26 -8.13
C GLY A 300 -16.28 2.91 -9.22
N PRO A 301 -15.84 2.58 -10.44
CA PRO A 301 -16.71 2.58 -11.61
C PRO A 301 -17.59 1.35 -11.73
N CYS A 302 -17.18 0.22 -11.16
CA CYS A 302 -17.99 -0.99 -11.13
C CYS A 302 -18.73 -1.09 -9.79
N LYS A 303 -19.98 -1.56 -9.85
CA LYS A 303 -20.81 -1.82 -8.67
C LYS A 303 -20.67 -3.29 -8.29
N LYS A 304 -20.60 -3.57 -6.98
CA LYS A 304 -20.47 -4.94 -6.44
C LYS A 304 -21.73 -5.81 -6.57
N ASP A 305 -22.82 -5.29 -7.17
CA ASP A 305 -24.06 -6.04 -7.43
C ASP A 305 -23.92 -7.06 -8.59
N LEU A 306 -22.75 -7.67 -8.72
CA LEU A 306 -22.53 -8.81 -9.60
C LEU A 306 -23.22 -10.03 -9.02
N LYS A 307 -23.63 -10.97 -9.88
CA LYS A 307 -24.26 -12.23 -9.47
C LYS A 307 -23.36 -13.05 -8.51
N SER A 308 -22.06 -12.80 -8.51
CA SER A 308 -21.09 -13.35 -7.57
C SER A 308 -20.38 -12.23 -6.81
N SER A 309 -20.39 -12.33 -5.48
CA SER A 309 -19.68 -11.41 -4.57
C SER A 309 -18.15 -11.55 -4.63
N SER A 310 -17.64 -12.67 -5.17
CA SER A 310 -16.22 -12.96 -5.36
C SER A 310 -15.67 -12.41 -6.67
N ALA A 311 -16.52 -12.02 -7.62
CA ALA A 311 -16.10 -11.58 -8.94
C ALA A 311 -15.17 -10.36 -8.88
N ILE A 312 -14.21 -10.31 -9.81
CA ILE A 312 -13.37 -9.12 -9.93
C ILE A 312 -14.18 -7.96 -10.48
N CYS A 313 -14.01 -6.81 -9.85
CA CYS A 313 -14.73 -5.60 -10.20
C CYS A 313 -13.81 -4.69 -11.01
N ILE A 314 -13.87 -4.82 -12.34
CA ILE A 314 -13.18 -3.92 -13.28
C ILE A 314 -14.17 -3.52 -14.36
N ALA A 315 -14.34 -2.22 -14.57
CA ALA A 315 -15.19 -1.70 -15.63
C ALA A 315 -14.45 -1.77 -16.98
N GLU A 316 -15.00 -2.52 -17.93
CA GLU A 316 -14.49 -2.58 -19.29
C GLU A 316 -15.56 -2.14 -20.28
N LYS A 317 -15.14 -1.55 -21.40
CA LYS A 317 -16.06 -1.21 -22.49
C LYS A 317 -16.58 -2.50 -23.14
N PRO A 318 -17.86 -2.57 -23.56
CA PRO A 318 -18.36 -3.69 -24.35
C PRO A 318 -17.54 -3.89 -25.62
N THR A 319 -17.40 -5.15 -26.03
CA THR A 319 -16.69 -5.56 -27.25
C THR A 319 -17.63 -6.37 -28.14
N ALA A 320 -17.18 -6.78 -29.32
CA ALA A 320 -17.97 -7.60 -30.24
C ALA A 320 -18.47 -8.92 -29.63
N CYS A 321 -17.81 -9.42 -28.57
CA CYS A 321 -18.12 -10.69 -27.92
C CYS A 321 -18.41 -10.58 -26.42
N ARG A 322 -18.38 -9.38 -25.82
CA ARG A 322 -18.68 -9.17 -24.41
C ARG A 322 -19.60 -7.98 -24.24
N LYS A 323 -20.78 -8.23 -23.66
CA LYS A 323 -21.87 -7.25 -23.55
C LYS A 323 -21.74 -6.35 -22.32
N GLY A 324 -20.85 -6.68 -21.38
CA GLY A 324 -20.59 -5.91 -20.16
C GLY A 324 -21.30 -6.44 -18.90
N SER A 325 -22.10 -7.50 -19.03
CA SER A 325 -22.74 -8.20 -17.90
C SER A 325 -21.94 -9.40 -17.41
N GLU A 326 -21.00 -9.87 -18.24
CA GLU A 326 -20.08 -10.96 -17.95
C GLU A 326 -19.04 -10.52 -16.93
N TYR A 327 -18.51 -11.47 -16.17
CA TYR A 327 -17.49 -11.20 -15.16
C TYR A 327 -16.54 -12.38 -15.03
N PHE A 328 -15.33 -12.09 -14.53
CA PHE A 328 -14.40 -13.13 -14.14
C PHE A 328 -14.48 -13.38 -12.65
N GLU A 329 -14.58 -14.65 -12.27
CA GLU A 329 -14.58 -15.08 -10.89
C GLU A 329 -13.25 -15.72 -10.51
N PRO A 330 -12.61 -15.30 -9.40
CA PRO A 330 -11.44 -15.99 -8.88
C PRO A 330 -11.82 -17.38 -8.40
N ARG A 331 -11.17 -18.39 -8.96
CA ARG A 331 -11.33 -19.80 -8.61
C ARG A 331 -9.98 -20.40 -8.25
N ARG A 332 -9.96 -21.22 -7.18
CA ARG A 332 -8.75 -21.95 -6.77
C ARG A 332 -8.63 -23.23 -7.57
N GLY A 333 -7.58 -23.34 -8.38
CA GLY A 333 -7.44 -24.44 -9.31
C GLY A 333 -6.45 -24.13 -10.41
N TYR A 334 -6.50 -24.95 -11.46
CA TYR A 334 -5.74 -24.75 -12.68
C TYR A 334 -6.63 -25.01 -13.89
N MET A 335 -6.19 -24.56 -15.05
CA MET A 335 -6.83 -24.88 -16.32
C MET A 335 -6.09 -26.04 -16.98
N MET A 336 -6.84 -27.02 -17.47
CA MET A 336 -6.35 -28.01 -18.42
C MET A 336 -6.04 -27.30 -19.75
N ASP A 337 -5.02 -27.79 -20.45
CA ASP A 337 -4.39 -27.23 -21.66
C ASP A 337 -3.29 -26.19 -21.43
N ASN A 338 -2.48 -26.03 -22.49
CA ASN A 338 -1.37 -25.08 -22.50
C ASN A 338 -1.91 -23.65 -22.48
N ALA A 339 -1.48 -22.89 -21.47
CA ALA A 339 -1.67 -21.47 -21.45
C ALA A 339 -0.92 -20.81 -22.62
N TYR A 340 -1.46 -19.72 -23.15
CA TYR A 340 -0.67 -18.80 -23.97
C TYR A 340 -0.29 -17.57 -23.13
N TYR A 341 0.85 -17.00 -23.48
CA TYR A 341 1.42 -15.84 -22.80
C TYR A 341 0.91 -14.54 -23.44
N GLY A 342 0.70 -13.52 -22.62
CA GLY A 342 0.49 -12.16 -23.13
C GLY A 342 1.78 -11.53 -23.61
N ASP A 343 1.68 -10.68 -24.63
CA ASP A 343 2.80 -9.87 -25.07
C ASP A 343 3.05 -8.72 -24.08
N GLY A 344 4.24 -8.67 -23.50
CA GLY A 344 4.73 -7.57 -22.65
C GLY A 344 4.55 -7.75 -21.13
N LEU A 345 5.19 -6.86 -20.35
CA LEU A 345 4.91 -6.73 -18.92
C LEU A 345 3.60 -5.97 -18.73
N SER A 346 2.63 -6.61 -18.09
CA SER A 346 1.39 -5.98 -17.65
C SER A 346 1.64 -5.20 -16.35
N SER A 347 0.84 -4.15 -16.10
CA SER A 347 0.90 -3.41 -14.83
C SER A 347 0.06 -4.06 -13.72
N GLY A 348 -0.27 -5.35 -13.87
CA GLY A 348 -0.94 -6.18 -12.89
C GLY A 348 -2.23 -6.84 -13.39
N ILE A 349 -3.05 -7.26 -12.43
CA ILE A 349 -4.29 -8.00 -12.68
C ILE A 349 -5.25 -7.29 -13.63
N SER A 350 -5.33 -5.97 -13.57
CA SER A 350 -6.26 -5.20 -14.41
C SER A 350 -5.92 -5.31 -15.88
N ASP A 351 -4.64 -5.29 -16.24
CA ASP A 351 -4.20 -5.40 -17.63
C ASP A 351 -4.34 -6.82 -18.18
N CYS A 352 -4.13 -7.83 -17.32
CA CYS A 352 -4.48 -9.20 -17.69
C CYS A 352 -5.99 -9.32 -17.96
N HIS A 353 -6.82 -8.76 -17.07
CA HIS A 353 -8.26 -8.71 -17.26
C HIS A 353 -8.64 -8.05 -18.59
N GLY A 354 -8.17 -6.83 -18.84
CA GLY A 354 -8.52 -6.07 -20.06
C GLY A 354 -8.04 -6.74 -21.35
N SER A 355 -6.89 -7.43 -21.31
CA SER A 355 -6.39 -8.20 -22.45
C SER A 355 -7.26 -9.42 -22.73
N CYS A 356 -7.62 -10.18 -21.69
CA CYS A 356 -8.57 -11.28 -21.84
C CYS A 356 -9.93 -10.75 -22.30
N TRP A 357 -10.42 -9.65 -21.74
CA TRP A 357 -11.70 -8.98 -22.06
C TRP A 357 -11.81 -8.50 -23.52
N ARG A 358 -10.69 -8.17 -24.17
CA ARG A 358 -10.68 -7.83 -25.60
C ARG A 358 -10.54 -9.05 -26.52
N ASN A 359 -10.00 -10.16 -26.01
CA ASN A 359 -9.85 -11.39 -26.78
C ASN A 359 -11.10 -12.29 -26.64
N CYS A 360 -11.84 -12.47 -27.73
CA CYS A 360 -13.08 -13.25 -27.78
C CYS A 360 -12.91 -14.76 -27.60
N SER A 361 -11.69 -15.26 -27.74
CA SER A 361 -11.36 -16.65 -27.46
C SER A 361 -10.96 -16.86 -26.01
N CYS A 362 -10.59 -15.80 -25.27
CA CYS A 362 -10.14 -15.92 -23.90
C CYS A 362 -11.30 -16.19 -22.94
N ILE A 363 -11.20 -17.26 -22.14
CA ILE A 363 -12.22 -17.64 -21.15
C ILE A 363 -11.68 -17.64 -19.72
N ALA A 364 -10.37 -17.61 -19.54
CA ALA A 364 -9.75 -17.54 -18.23
C ALA A 364 -8.37 -16.89 -18.32
N PHE A 365 -7.92 -16.31 -17.22
CA PHE A 365 -6.57 -15.77 -17.10
C PHE A 365 -6.01 -15.92 -15.68
N GLN A 366 -4.70 -15.80 -15.57
CA GLN A 366 -3.97 -15.72 -14.30
C GLN A 366 -3.00 -14.54 -14.37
N SER A 367 -2.95 -13.76 -13.29
CA SER A 367 -2.00 -12.64 -13.14
C SER A 367 -0.94 -13.00 -12.12
N PHE A 368 0.31 -12.74 -12.45
CA PHE A 368 1.44 -12.92 -11.54
C PHE A 368 1.86 -11.58 -10.93
N PRO A 369 2.50 -11.59 -9.75
CA PRO A 369 2.79 -10.37 -8.98
C PRO A 369 3.62 -9.32 -9.73
N ARG A 370 4.51 -9.78 -10.62
CA ARG A 370 5.42 -8.95 -11.43
C ARG A 370 4.88 -8.65 -12.83
N GLY A 371 3.56 -8.77 -13.03
CA GLY A 371 2.92 -8.32 -14.27
C GLY A 371 2.92 -9.32 -15.42
N GLN A 372 3.24 -10.59 -15.19
CA GLN A 372 3.05 -11.63 -16.22
C GLN A 372 1.59 -12.09 -16.23
N CYS A 373 1.06 -12.38 -17.41
CA CYS A 373 -0.29 -12.89 -17.59
C CYS A 373 -0.27 -14.22 -18.35
N HIS A 374 -0.99 -15.21 -17.84
CA HIS A 374 -1.34 -16.44 -18.57
C HIS A 374 -2.80 -16.40 -18.94
N TYR A 375 -3.14 -16.97 -20.10
CA TYR A 375 -4.50 -16.99 -20.63
C TYR A 375 -4.87 -18.36 -21.17
N TRP A 376 -6.17 -18.66 -21.14
CA TRP A 376 -6.74 -19.89 -21.67
C TRP A 376 -7.91 -19.60 -22.61
N GLY A 377 -7.99 -20.42 -23.66
CA GLY A 377 -8.94 -20.26 -24.76
C GLY A 377 -10.20 -21.11 -24.60
N LYS A 378 -11.20 -20.86 -25.44
CA LYS A 378 -12.39 -21.72 -25.57
C LYS A 378 -11.99 -23.18 -25.76
N GLY A 379 -12.64 -24.07 -25.00
CA GLY A 379 -12.36 -25.51 -25.00
C GLY A 379 -11.56 -25.97 -23.77
N SER A 380 -10.82 -25.06 -23.12
CA SER A 380 -10.10 -25.37 -21.89
C SER A 380 -11.03 -25.60 -20.71
N LYS A 381 -10.65 -26.53 -19.84
CA LYS A 381 -11.45 -26.95 -18.69
C LYS A 381 -10.78 -26.54 -17.39
N PHE A 382 -11.54 -25.95 -16.48
CA PHE A 382 -11.06 -25.64 -15.14
C PHE A 382 -11.11 -26.88 -14.23
N VAL A 383 -10.08 -27.09 -13.43
CA VAL A 383 -10.00 -28.15 -12.42
C VAL A 383 -9.79 -27.51 -11.05
N PRO A 384 -10.73 -27.65 -10.11
CA PRO A 384 -10.61 -27.08 -8.78
C PRO A 384 -9.53 -27.80 -7.95
N TYR A 385 -8.91 -27.08 -7.03
CA TYR A 385 -8.14 -27.71 -5.96
C TYR A 385 -9.05 -28.02 -4.77
N ASP A 386 -9.04 -29.26 -4.30
CA ASP A 386 -9.77 -29.68 -3.09
C ASP A 386 -9.04 -29.31 -1.78
N SER A 387 -7.78 -28.87 -1.88
CA SER A 387 -6.94 -28.53 -0.72
C SER A 387 -6.78 -27.02 -0.57
N PHE A 388 -6.93 -26.52 0.66
CA PHE A 388 -6.71 -25.12 1.02
C PHE A 388 -5.24 -24.68 0.93
N ASN A 389 -4.30 -25.61 0.75
CA ASN A 389 -2.86 -25.33 0.74
C ASN A 389 -2.32 -24.85 -0.62
N VAL A 390 -3.15 -24.87 -1.68
CA VAL A 390 -2.75 -24.37 -3.01
C VAL A 390 -3.43 -23.04 -3.29
N GLU A 391 -2.63 -22.00 -3.45
CA GLU A 391 -3.10 -20.61 -3.67
C GLU A 391 -3.17 -20.17 -5.12
N GLN A 392 -3.04 -21.10 -6.07
CA GLN A 392 -3.19 -20.73 -7.46
C GLN A 392 -4.63 -20.31 -7.74
N ILE A 393 -4.80 -19.01 -8.01
CA ILE A 393 -6.07 -18.42 -8.39
C ILE A 393 -6.06 -18.21 -9.90
N VAL A 394 -7.06 -18.77 -10.57
CA VAL A 394 -7.39 -18.50 -11.96
C VAL A 394 -8.69 -17.71 -11.99
N TYR A 395 -8.74 -16.67 -12.82
CA TYR A 395 -9.93 -15.86 -13.03
C TYR A 395 -10.68 -16.43 -14.23
N VAL A 396 -11.83 -17.05 -13.98
CA VAL A 396 -12.62 -17.80 -14.98
C VAL A 396 -13.89 -17.03 -15.33
N LEU A 397 -14.22 -16.93 -16.61
CA LEU A 397 -15.42 -16.28 -17.11
C LEU A 397 -16.68 -17.01 -16.61
N ASP A 398 -17.67 -16.25 -16.14
CA ASP A 398 -18.92 -16.76 -15.55
C ASP A 398 -19.66 -17.77 -16.44
N SER A 399 -19.66 -17.56 -17.76
CA SER A 399 -20.30 -18.48 -18.72
C SER A 399 -19.73 -19.90 -18.71
N GLU A 400 -18.45 -20.07 -18.36
CA GLU A 400 -17.80 -21.38 -18.30
C GLU A 400 -18.01 -22.08 -16.96
N ILE A 401 -18.29 -21.31 -15.91
CA ILE A 401 -18.60 -21.84 -14.58
C ILE A 401 -19.98 -22.50 -14.58
N VAL A 402 -20.97 -21.85 -15.19
CA VAL A 402 -22.34 -22.38 -15.27
C VAL A 402 -22.37 -23.72 -16.02
N LYS A 403 -21.57 -23.87 -17.07
CA LYS A 403 -21.46 -25.12 -17.85
C LYS A 403 -20.80 -26.27 -17.10
N ALA A 404 -20.00 -25.99 -16.07
CA ALA A 404 -19.33 -27.02 -15.26
C ALA A 404 -20.20 -27.50 -14.08
N THR A 405 -21.32 -26.82 -13.80
CA THR A 405 -22.22 -27.12 -12.68
C THR A 405 -23.53 -27.80 -13.13
N MET A 406 -23.76 -27.86 -14.45
CA MET A 406 -24.79 -28.68 -15.11
C MET A 406 -24.13 -29.92 -15.68
#